data_AF-A0A452QGU6-F1
#
_entry.id   AF-A0A452QGU6-F1
#
_cell.length_a   1.000
_cell.length_b   1.000
_cell.length_c   1.000
_cell.angle_alpha   90.00
_cell.angle_beta   90.00
_cell.angle_gamma   90.00
#
_symmetry.space_group_name_H-M   'P 1'
#
loop_
_entity.id
_entity.type
_entity.pdbx_description
1 polymer ?
#
loop_
_entity_poly.entity_id
_entity_poly.type
_entity_poly.pdbx_seq_one_letter_code
_entity_poly.pdbx_strand_id
1 'polypeptide(L)'
;MQQKSQRKAELLDSEKPAAVAAPITTGCTAQISNHGWDQSGKFVKIYITLTGVHRVPTENVQVHFTERSFDLLVKNLNGKSYSIFVNNLLKPISVEGSSKKVKTDTVLM
;
A
#
# COMPACT_ATOMS: atom_id res chain seq x y z
N MET A 1 58.19 -29.63 21.56
CA MET A 1 57.76 -28.72 22.66
C MET A 1 57.47 -27.37 21.99
N GLN A 2 56.27 -27.18 21.42
CA GLN A 2 55.13 -26.48 22.03
C GLN A 2 55.51 -25.25 22.87
N GLN A 3 55.08 -24.05 22.44
CA GLN A 3 54.10 -23.16 23.12
C GLN A 3 54.05 -21.80 22.36
N LYS A 4 53.09 -21.60 21.44
CA LYS A 4 51.81 -20.88 21.60
C LYS A 4 51.93 -19.49 22.25
N SER A 5 51.84 -18.44 21.42
CA SER A 5 51.45 -17.08 21.82
C SER A 5 50.07 -16.78 21.22
N GLN A 6 49.08 -16.57 22.07
CA GLN A 6 47.70 -16.19 21.73
C GLN A 6 47.47 -14.72 22.09
N ARG A 7 46.87 -13.94 21.18
CA ARG A 7 45.94 -12.83 21.47
C ARG A 7 44.97 -12.77 20.27
N LYS A 8 43.83 -13.46 20.33
CA LYS A 8 42.53 -13.02 20.88
C LYS A 8 41.96 -11.81 20.11
N ALA A 9 41.29 -12.08 18.99
CA ALA A 9 40.33 -11.19 18.37
C ALA A 9 38.94 -11.56 18.92
N GLU A 10 38.37 -10.65 19.70
CA GLU A 10 37.08 -10.83 20.36
C GLU A 10 35.97 -10.37 19.40
N LEU A 11 35.14 -11.33 19.01
CA LEU A 11 33.82 -11.15 18.40
C LEU A 11 32.92 -10.43 19.42
N LEU A 12 32.36 -9.29 19.03
CA LEU A 12 31.16 -8.75 19.67
C LEU A 12 30.01 -8.84 18.67
N ASP A 13 29.33 -9.97 18.80
CA ASP A 13 27.95 -10.19 18.42
C ASP A 13 27.06 -9.12 19.07
N SER A 14 26.14 -8.58 18.30
CA SER A 14 25.08 -7.68 18.76
C SER A 14 23.81 -8.08 18.05
N GLU A 15 23.30 -9.25 18.42
CA GLU A 15 21.96 -9.70 18.11
C GLU A 15 20.95 -8.70 18.71
N LYS A 16 20.33 -7.89 17.83
CA LYS A 16 19.14 -7.08 18.14
C LYS A 16 17.91 -7.93 17.76
N PRO A 17 16.87 -8.02 18.62
CA PRO A 17 15.93 -9.13 18.57
C PRO A 17 15.16 -9.18 17.24
N ALA A 18 15.06 -10.39 16.72
CA ALA A 18 14.22 -10.76 15.59
C ALA A 18 12.78 -10.32 15.84
N ALA A 19 12.40 -9.19 15.24
CA ALA A 19 11.01 -8.95 14.94
C ALA A 19 10.58 -10.10 14.04
N VAL A 20 9.61 -10.90 14.50
CA VAL A 20 8.96 -11.94 13.72
C VAL A 20 8.34 -11.25 12.50
N ALA A 21 9.12 -11.16 11.43
CA ALA A 21 8.62 -10.72 10.14
C ALA A 21 7.62 -11.78 9.73
N ALA A 22 6.33 -11.46 9.90
CA ALA A 22 5.25 -12.19 9.26
C ALA A 22 5.67 -12.48 7.82
N PRO A 23 5.40 -13.68 7.28
CA PRO A 23 5.83 -14.03 5.94
C PRO A 23 5.36 -12.92 5.02
N ILE A 24 6.31 -12.16 4.46
CA ILE A 24 6.05 -11.27 3.34
C ILE A 24 5.70 -12.19 2.19
N THR A 25 4.43 -12.60 2.18
CA THR A 25 3.81 -13.13 1.00
C THR A 25 3.87 -11.96 0.04
N THR A 26 4.93 -11.89 -0.76
CA THR A 26 5.02 -11.00 -1.90
C THR A 26 3.98 -11.51 -2.90
N GLY A 27 2.71 -11.33 -2.51
CA GLY A 27 1.54 -11.81 -3.21
C GLY A 27 1.41 -10.98 -4.46
N CYS A 28 1.11 -11.66 -5.57
CA CYS A 28 0.77 -11.02 -6.82
C CYS A 28 -0.26 -9.90 -6.56
N THR A 29 0.03 -8.69 -7.04
CA THR A 29 -0.91 -7.57 -6.97
C THR A 29 -1.77 -7.59 -8.22
N ALA A 30 -3.07 -7.80 -8.05
CA ALA A 30 -4.04 -7.82 -9.14
C ALA A 30 -4.39 -6.38 -9.55
N GLN A 31 -4.36 -6.09 -10.85
CA GLN A 31 -4.80 -4.80 -11.36
C GLN A 31 -6.33 -4.71 -11.32
N ILE A 32 -6.85 -3.65 -10.72
CA ILE A 32 -8.27 -3.29 -10.73
C ILE A 32 -8.56 -2.64 -12.08
N SER A 33 -9.34 -3.31 -12.92
CA SER A 33 -9.77 -2.79 -14.21
C SER A 33 -11.15 -2.13 -14.13
N ASN A 34 -12.04 -2.67 -13.30
CA ASN A 34 -13.41 -2.19 -13.18
C ASN A 34 -13.53 -1.11 -12.10
N HIS A 35 -13.92 0.09 -12.53
CA HIS A 35 -14.17 1.23 -11.66
C HIS A 35 -15.26 2.10 -12.30
N GLY A 36 -16.10 2.72 -11.46
CA GLY A 36 -17.07 3.73 -11.87
C GLY A 36 -16.56 5.12 -11.54
N TRP A 37 -17.02 6.14 -12.25
CA TRP A 37 -16.71 7.53 -11.90
C TRP A 37 -17.87 8.47 -12.23
N ASP A 38 -17.99 9.54 -11.46
CA ASP A 38 -18.87 10.67 -11.77
C ASP A 38 -18.15 12.00 -11.53
N GLN A 39 -18.71 13.06 -12.09
CA GLN A 39 -18.21 14.42 -11.88
C GLN A 39 -19.37 15.38 -11.62
N SER A 40 -19.10 16.31 -10.72
CA SER A 40 -19.95 17.48 -10.44
C SER A 40 -19.16 18.75 -10.78
N GLY A 41 -19.79 19.92 -10.62
CA GLY A 41 -19.09 21.20 -10.78
C GLY A 41 -17.95 21.44 -9.78
N LYS A 42 -17.84 20.64 -8.72
CA LYS A 42 -16.85 20.83 -7.65
C LYS A 42 -15.87 19.65 -7.49
N PHE A 43 -16.32 18.42 -7.74
CA PHE A 43 -15.56 17.22 -7.45
C PHE A 43 -15.73 16.17 -8.55
N VAL A 44 -14.67 15.43 -8.81
CA VAL A 44 -14.70 14.12 -9.47
C VAL A 44 -14.71 13.06 -8.37
N LYS A 45 -15.45 11.98 -8.57
CA LYS A 45 -15.50 10.85 -7.65
C LYS A 45 -15.23 9.55 -8.38
N ILE A 46 -14.38 8.71 -7.81
CA ILE A 46 -14.06 7.37 -8.32
C ILE A 46 -14.61 6.33 -7.35
N TYR A 47 -15.36 5.36 -7.87
CA TYR A 47 -15.94 4.24 -7.12
C TYR A 47 -15.24 2.96 -7.52
N ILE A 48 -14.61 2.32 -6.52
CA ILE A 48 -13.90 1.06 -6.70
C ILE A 48 -14.58 0.02 -5.83
N THR A 49 -15.22 -0.97 -6.47
CA THR A 49 -15.90 -2.06 -5.76
C THR A 49 -14.90 -3.14 -5.42
N LEU A 50 -14.66 -3.36 -4.13
CA LEU A 50 -13.76 -4.38 -3.59
C LEU A 50 -14.42 -5.02 -2.37
N THR A 51 -15.03 -6.19 -2.57
CA THR A 51 -15.74 -6.91 -1.51
C THR A 51 -14.82 -7.21 -0.32
N GLY A 52 -15.24 -6.82 0.88
CA GLY A 52 -14.50 -6.98 2.12
C GLY A 52 -13.48 -5.88 2.43
N VAL A 53 -13.31 -4.87 1.57
CA VAL A 53 -12.29 -3.81 1.76
C VAL A 53 -12.47 -3.02 3.06
N HIS A 54 -13.70 -2.88 3.55
CA HIS A 54 -14.00 -2.25 4.84
C HIS A 54 -13.46 -3.00 6.07
N ARG A 55 -12.97 -4.23 5.89
CA ARG A 55 -12.45 -5.09 6.97
C ARG A 55 -10.93 -5.08 7.06
N VAL A 56 -10.23 -4.56 6.05
CA VAL A 56 -8.76 -4.46 6.13
C VAL A 56 -8.36 -3.25 6.98
N PRO A 57 -7.20 -3.30 7.65
CA PRO A 57 -6.65 -2.15 8.35
C PRO A 57 -6.52 -0.92 7.43
N THR A 58 -6.67 0.28 8.00
CA THR A 58 -6.70 1.52 7.20
C THR A 58 -5.36 1.76 6.48
N GLU A 59 -4.25 1.36 7.08
CA GLU A 59 -2.91 1.43 6.51
C GLU A 59 -2.71 0.52 5.28
N ASN A 60 -3.58 -0.47 5.10
CA ASN A 60 -3.58 -1.34 3.92
C ASN A 60 -4.31 -0.71 2.74
N VAL A 61 -5.06 0.38 2.92
CA VAL A 61 -5.70 1.14 1.84
C VAL A 61 -4.92 2.43 1.62
N GLN A 62 -3.96 2.36 0.71
CA GLN A 62 -3.02 3.43 0.41
C GLN A 62 -3.44 4.15 -0.86
N VAL A 63 -3.51 5.47 -0.80
CA VAL A 63 -3.79 6.31 -1.96
C VAL A 63 -2.69 7.34 -2.07
N HIS A 64 -2.31 7.67 -3.29
CA HIS A 64 -1.47 8.80 -3.58
C HIS A 64 -2.07 9.58 -4.75
N PHE A 65 -2.23 10.88 -4.51
CA PHE A 65 -2.78 11.83 -5.48
C PHE A 65 -1.65 12.70 -6.00
N THR A 66 -1.66 12.97 -7.30
CA THR A 66 -0.86 14.03 -7.91
C THR A 66 -1.81 15.04 -8.56
N GLU A 67 -1.25 16.11 -9.13
CA GLU A 67 -2.06 17.09 -9.87
C GLU A 67 -2.88 16.43 -11.00
N ARG A 68 -2.36 15.38 -11.66
CA ARG A 68 -2.99 14.78 -12.86
C ARG A 68 -3.05 13.26 -12.84
N SER A 69 -2.86 12.64 -11.69
CA SER A 69 -2.96 11.19 -11.54
C SER A 69 -3.36 10.81 -10.12
N PHE A 70 -3.75 9.56 -9.97
CA PHE A 70 -3.81 8.93 -8.66
C PHE A 70 -3.45 7.44 -8.77
N ASP A 71 -2.94 6.89 -7.68
CA ASP A 71 -2.80 5.46 -7.47
C ASP A 71 -3.51 5.03 -6.19
N LEU A 72 -4.10 3.84 -6.23
CA LEU A 72 -4.65 3.16 -5.07
C LEU A 72 -4.02 1.78 -4.97
N LEU A 73 -3.59 1.42 -3.77
CA LEU A 73 -3.09 0.10 -3.42
C LEU A 73 -3.85 -0.41 -2.19
N VAL A 74 -4.52 -1.55 -2.35
CA VAL A 74 -5.18 -2.29 -1.27
C VAL A 74 -4.39 -3.56 -0.98
N LYS A 75 -3.77 -3.64 0.19
CA LYS A 75 -2.95 -4.79 0.60
C LYS A 75 -3.76 -5.81 1.39
N ASN A 76 -3.39 -7.09 1.23
CA ASN A 76 -3.87 -8.19 2.07
C ASN A 76 -5.41 -8.32 2.16
N LEU A 77 -6.13 -7.95 1.10
CA LEU A 77 -7.57 -8.20 1.00
C LEU A 77 -7.79 -9.67 0.58
N ASN A 78 -8.28 -10.49 1.52
CA ASN A 78 -8.45 -11.94 1.32
C ASN A 78 -7.15 -12.63 0.85
N GLY A 79 -6.01 -12.20 1.39
CA GLY A 79 -4.68 -12.74 1.03
C GLY A 79 -4.15 -12.28 -0.33
N LYS A 80 -4.80 -11.30 -0.98
CA LYS A 80 -4.38 -10.72 -2.26
C LYS A 80 -4.22 -9.21 -2.15
N SER A 81 -3.34 -8.65 -2.97
CA SER A 81 -3.21 -7.20 -3.12
C SER A 81 -3.88 -6.77 -4.41
N TYR A 82 -4.43 -5.55 -4.42
CA TYR A 82 -5.12 -4.96 -5.57
C TYR A 82 -4.58 -3.56 -5.81
N SER A 83 -4.40 -3.16 -7.07
CA SER A 83 -3.98 -1.79 -7.39
C SER A 83 -4.67 -1.22 -8.62
N ILE A 84 -4.84 0.09 -8.64
CA ILE A 84 -5.20 0.86 -9.84
C ILE A 84 -4.26 2.06 -9.93
N PHE A 85 -3.92 2.41 -11.17
CA PHE A 85 -3.19 3.63 -11.48
C PHE A 85 -3.89 4.33 -12.63
N VAL A 86 -4.32 5.57 -12.38
CA VAL A 86 -4.96 6.42 -13.38
C VAL A 86 -4.05 7.60 -13.65
N ASN A 87 -3.53 7.67 -14.87
CA ASN A 87 -2.71 8.76 -15.35
C ASN A 87 -3.49 9.70 -16.26
N ASN A 88 -2.92 10.89 -16.46
CA ASN A 88 -3.37 11.84 -17.48
C ASN A 88 -4.84 12.24 -17.29
N LEU A 89 -5.21 12.60 -16.05
CA LEU A 89 -6.51 13.20 -15.79
C LEU A 89 -6.71 14.41 -16.71
N LEU A 90 -7.90 14.49 -17.32
CA LEU A 90 -8.25 15.53 -18.28
C LEU A 90 -8.04 16.94 -17.71
N LYS A 91 -8.40 17.11 -16.44
CA LYS A 91 -8.20 18.35 -15.67
C LYS A 91 -7.38 18.06 -14.41
N PRO A 92 -6.62 19.05 -13.92
CA PRO A 92 -5.87 18.89 -12.69
C PRO A 92 -6.81 18.80 -11.47
N ILE A 93 -6.36 18.10 -10.44
CA ILE A 93 -7.03 17.98 -9.13
C ILE A 93 -6.19 18.65 -8.03
N SER A 94 -6.84 19.04 -6.94
CA SER A 94 -6.13 19.50 -5.74
C SER A 94 -5.64 18.28 -4.97
N VAL A 95 -4.33 18.11 -4.83
CA VAL A 95 -3.74 17.01 -4.04
C VAL A 95 -4.21 17.09 -2.58
N GLU A 96 -4.15 18.29 -1.99
CA GLU A 96 -4.57 18.53 -0.59
C GLU A 96 -6.09 18.39 -0.40
N GLY A 97 -6.88 18.74 -1.43
CA GLY A 97 -8.33 18.61 -1.42
C GLY A 97 -8.86 17.22 -1.77
N SER A 98 -7.97 16.31 -2.23
CA SER A 98 -8.33 14.94 -2.59
C SER A 98 -8.25 14.04 -1.37
N SER A 99 -9.14 13.05 -1.28
CA SER A 99 -9.23 12.18 -0.09
C SER A 99 -9.70 10.78 -0.45
N LYS A 100 -9.42 9.81 0.41
CA LYS A 100 -10.05 8.47 0.31
C LYS A 100 -11.08 8.28 1.41
N LYS A 101 -12.15 7.57 1.08
CA LYS A 101 -13.14 7.07 2.04
C LYS A 101 -13.45 5.61 1.76
N VAL A 102 -13.19 4.77 2.76
CA VAL A 102 -13.58 3.35 2.72
C VAL A 102 -15.02 3.22 3.20
N LYS A 103 -15.85 2.52 2.43
CA LYS A 103 -17.23 2.14 2.75
C LYS A 103 -17.34 0.62 2.66
N THR A 104 -18.48 0.06 3.08
CA THR A 104 -18.80 -1.35 2.83
C THR A 104 -18.60 -1.67 1.36
N ASP A 105 -17.70 -2.62 1.12
CA ASP A 105 -17.32 -3.17 -0.19
C ASP A 105 -16.89 -2.15 -1.26
N THR A 106 -16.56 -0.92 -0.87
CA THR A 106 -16.24 0.15 -1.82
C THR A 106 -15.18 1.10 -1.27
N VAL A 107 -14.23 1.48 -2.12
CA VAL A 107 -13.35 2.62 -1.90
C VAL A 107 -13.85 3.77 -2.76
N LEU A 108 -14.07 4.93 -2.14
CA LEU A 108 -14.42 6.18 -2.79
C LEU A 108 -13.21 7.12 -2.71
N MET A 109 -12.87 7.74 -3.85
CA MET A 109 -11.78 8.71 -3.98
C MET A 109 -12.26 9.95 -4.71
#